data_AF-A0A354GL53-F1
#
_entry.id   AF-A0A354GL53-F1
#
_cell.length_a   1.000
_cell.length_b   1.000
_cell.length_c   1.000
_cell.angle_alpha   90.00
_cell.angle_beta   90.00
_cell.angle_gamma   90.00
#
_symmetry.space_group_name_H-M   'P 1'
#
loop_
_entity.id
_entity.type
_entity.pdbx_description
1 polymer ?
#
loop_
_entity_poly.entity_id
_entity_poly.type
_entity_poly.pdbx_seq_one_letter_code
_entity_poly.pdbx_strand_id
1 'polypeptide(L)'
;MLTPAEDKRTAARRVLDEQIAAEAPLAPLDLPADAPFLPVESYLGPRRRPLAVAGVVENGLIRLLDPAVKLPEHSRVIIVTTEGT
;
A
#
# COMPACT_ATOMS: atom_id res chain seq x y z
N MET A 1 -25.32 17.79 5.01
CA MET A 1 -24.81 16.48 5.46
C MET A 1 -24.76 15.57 4.25
N LEU A 2 -23.63 14.96 3.94
CA LEU A 2 -23.51 13.96 2.87
C LEU A 2 -24.01 12.62 3.41
N THR A 3 -25.10 12.12 2.85
CA THR A 3 -25.59 10.78 3.17
C THR A 3 -24.54 9.77 2.69
N PRO A 4 -24.08 8.83 3.54
CA PRO A 4 -23.15 7.78 3.10
C PRO A 4 -23.78 6.98 1.96
N ALA A 5 -23.01 6.74 0.91
CA ALA A 5 -23.45 5.90 -0.19
C ALA A 5 -23.72 4.47 0.31
N GLU A 6 -24.72 3.80 -0.27
CA GLU A 6 -25.05 2.42 0.06
C GLU A 6 -23.87 1.49 -0.25
N ASP A 7 -23.52 0.64 0.72
CA ASP A 7 -22.44 -0.31 0.57
C ASP A 7 -22.86 -1.48 -0.33
N LYS A 8 -22.36 -1.48 -1.57
CA LYS A 8 -22.63 -2.50 -2.58
C LYS A 8 -21.80 -3.78 -2.41
N ARG A 9 -20.94 -3.88 -1.38
CA ARG A 9 -20.09 -5.06 -1.17
C ARG A 9 -20.91 -6.26 -0.70
N THR A 10 -20.52 -7.45 -1.17
CA THR A 10 -21.11 -8.71 -0.71
C THR A 10 -20.87 -8.91 0.79
N ALA A 11 -21.70 -9.72 1.45
CA ALA A 11 -21.54 -10.02 2.88
C ALA A 11 -20.17 -10.65 3.17
N ALA A 12 -19.73 -11.59 2.33
CA ALA A 12 -18.40 -12.20 2.45
C ALA A 12 -17.27 -11.17 2.35
N ARG A 13 -17.39 -10.19 1.45
CA ARG A 13 -16.37 -9.13 1.32
C ARG A 13 -16.33 -8.23 2.54
N ARG A 14 -17.49 -7.87 3.11
CA ARG A 14 -17.57 -7.05 4.32
C ARG A 14 -16.90 -7.73 5.51
N VAL A 15 -17.20 -9.01 5.74
CA VAL A 15 -16.58 -9.79 6.83
C VAL A 15 -15.06 -9.83 6.68
N LEU A 16 -14.56 -10.04 5.45
CA LEU A 16 -13.12 -10.05 5.19
C LEU A 16 -12.49 -8.68 5.46
N ASP A 17 -13.12 -7.60 5.00
CA ASP A 17 -12.61 -6.25 5.22
C ASP A 17 -12.61 -5.89 6.72
N GLU A 18 -13.63 -6.30 7.48
CA GLU A 18 -13.69 -6.13 8.94
C GLU A 18 -12.60 -6.94 9.65
N GLN A 19 -12.34 -8.17 9.21
CA GLN A 19 -11.25 -8.98 9.74
C GLN A 19 -9.90 -8.30 9.51
N ILE A 20 -9.62 -7.83 8.28
CA ILE A 20 -8.38 -7.13 7.95
C ILE A 20 -8.24 -5.84 8.76
N ALA A 21 -9.32 -5.07 8.92
CA ALA A 21 -9.31 -3.85 9.70
C ALA A 21 -9.03 -4.09 11.20
N ALA A 22 -9.34 -5.29 11.70
CA ALA A 22 -9.06 -5.71 13.07
C ALA A 22 -7.63 -6.29 13.25
N GLU A 23 -6.89 -6.53 12.17
CA GLU A 23 -5.51 -7.01 12.26
C GLU A 23 -4.59 -5.94 12.85
N ALA A 24 -3.62 -6.38 13.67
CA ALA A 24 -2.62 -5.48 14.22
C ALA A 24 -1.73 -4.92 13.09
N PRO A 25 -1.34 -3.63 13.15
CA PRO A 25 -0.40 -3.09 12.19
C PRO A 25 0.89 -3.92 12.17
N LEU A 26 1.33 -4.28 10.96
CA LEU A 26 2.59 -5.02 10.79
C LEU A 26 3.75 -4.23 11.40
N ALA A 27 4.55 -4.87 12.25
CA ALA A 27 5.78 -4.28 12.80
C ALA A 27 6.70 -3.81 11.65
N PRO A 28 7.43 -2.68 11.78
CA PRO A 28 8.41 -2.24 10.79
C PRO A 28 9.35 -3.37 10.38
N LEU A 29 9.80 -3.38 9.12
CA LEU A 29 10.83 -4.32 8.69
C LEU A 29 12.13 -3.98 9.43
N ASP A 30 12.73 -4.99 10.06
CA ASP A 30 14.05 -4.86 10.68
C ASP A 30 15.10 -4.88 9.56
N LEU A 31 15.37 -3.69 9.02
CA LEU A 31 16.39 -3.47 8.00
C LEU A 31 17.68 -3.02 8.69
N PRO A 32 18.84 -3.60 8.34
CA PRO A 32 20.11 -3.11 8.85
C PRO A 32 20.34 -1.66 8.42
N ALA A 33 21.02 -0.86 9.25
CA ALA A 33 21.20 0.57 9.03
C ALA A 33 21.95 0.90 7.72
N ASP A 34 22.73 -0.05 7.20
CA ASP A 34 23.48 0.01 5.95
C ASP A 34 22.80 -0.75 4.80
N ALA A 35 21.51 -1.08 4.95
CA ALA A 35 20.73 -1.73 3.89
C ALA A 35 20.87 -0.93 2.59
N PRO A 36 21.33 -1.56 1.49
CA PRO A 36 21.54 -0.85 0.24
C PRO A 36 20.20 -0.38 -0.32
N PHE A 37 20.15 0.87 -0.79
CA PHE A 37 19.03 1.38 -1.56
C PHE A 37 19.01 0.68 -2.92
N LEU A 38 18.02 -0.19 -3.13
CA LEU A 38 17.77 -0.81 -4.42
C LEU A 38 16.67 -0.05 -5.17
N PRO A 39 16.80 0.11 -6.51
CA PRO A 39 15.70 0.59 -7.33
C PRO A 39 14.46 -0.28 -7.14
N VAL A 40 13.29 0.33 -7.21
CA VAL A 40 12.04 -0.39 -6.94
C VAL A 40 11.79 -1.50 -7.96
N GLU A 41 12.29 -1.30 -9.19
CA GLU A 41 12.31 -2.25 -10.28
C GLU A 41 13.01 -3.56 -9.92
N SER A 42 14.01 -3.52 -9.02
CA SER A 42 14.72 -4.71 -8.55
C SER A 42 13.84 -5.65 -7.74
N TYR A 43 12.73 -5.16 -7.19
CA TYR A 43 11.75 -5.97 -6.44
C TYR A 43 10.54 -6.39 -7.29
N LEU A 44 10.47 -5.93 -8.54
CA LEU A 44 9.39 -6.27 -9.45
C LEU A 44 9.76 -7.52 -10.27
N GLY A 45 8.74 -8.32 -10.63
CA GLY A 45 8.94 -9.45 -11.53
C GLY A 45 9.46 -9.00 -12.91
N PRO A 46 10.18 -9.87 -13.64
CA PRO A 46 10.65 -9.55 -14.98
C PRO A 46 9.44 -9.15 -15.85
N ARG A 47 9.49 -7.95 -16.45
CA ARG A 47 8.44 -7.29 -17.26
C ARG A 47 7.42 -6.43 -16.50
N ARG A 48 7.49 -6.32 -15.17
CA ARG A 48 6.71 -5.32 -14.44
C ARG A 48 7.50 -4.02 -14.33
N ARG A 49 6.91 -2.91 -14.77
CA ARG A 49 7.46 -1.57 -14.60
C ARG A 49 6.59 -0.78 -13.61
N PRO A 50 7.19 -0.02 -12.69
CA PRO A 50 6.42 0.84 -11.80
C PRO A 50 5.79 1.98 -12.61
N LEU A 51 4.50 2.23 -12.39
CA LEU A 51 3.74 3.29 -13.07
C LEU A 51 3.45 4.45 -12.12
N ALA A 52 3.05 4.13 -10.89
CA ALA A 52 2.67 5.12 -9.89
C ALA A 52 2.77 4.52 -8.48
N VAL A 53 2.88 5.41 -7.49
CA VAL A 53 2.68 5.05 -6.08
C VAL A 53 1.23 5.40 -5.73
N ALA A 54 0.40 4.41 -5.44
CA ALA A 54 -1.02 4.61 -5.17
C ALA A 54 -1.30 5.14 -3.76
N GLY A 55 -0.44 4.82 -2.80
CA GLY A 55 -0.62 5.24 -1.42
C GLY A 55 0.51 4.82 -0.50
N VAL A 56 0.51 5.39 0.70
CA VAL A 56 1.38 5.02 1.82
C VAL A 56 0.56 4.22 2.82
N VAL A 57 1.16 3.19 3.39
CA VAL A 57 0.59 2.44 4.50
C VAL A 57 1.12 3.04 5.80
N GLU A 58 0.28 3.78 6.51
CA GLU A 58 0.56 4.36 7.82
C GLU A 58 -0.32 3.66 8.86
N ASN A 59 0.28 3.01 9.86
CA ASN A 59 -0.44 2.31 10.94
C ASN A 59 -1.51 1.30 10.43
N GLY A 60 -1.23 0.63 9.30
CA GLY A 60 -2.17 -0.32 8.69
C GLY A 60 -3.26 0.31 7.82
N LEU A 61 -3.35 1.64 7.75
CA LEU A 61 -4.28 2.35 6.87
C LEU A 61 -3.57 2.81 5.59
N ILE A 62 -4.26 2.67 4.46
CA ILE A 62 -3.77 3.17 3.17
C ILE A 62 -4.23 4.61 3.01
N ARG A 63 -3.28 5.54 2.92
CA ARG A 63 -3.54 6.93 2.55
C ARG A 63 -3.16 7.15 1.11
N LEU A 64 -4.11 7.63 0.31
CA LEU A 64 -3.85 8.03 -1.08
C LEU A 64 -2.83 9.16 -1.09
N LEU A 65 -1.88 9.07 -2.01
CA LEU A 65 -0.77 9.99 -2.11
C LEU A 65 -1.18 11.28 -2.81
N ASP A 66 -0.96 12.41 -2.13
CA ASP A 66 -0.88 13.71 -2.78
C ASP A 66 0.44 13.76 -3.59
N PRO A 67 0.44 14.21 -4.85
CA PRO A 67 1.66 14.33 -5.67
C PRO A 67 2.79 15.15 -5.01
N ALA A 68 2.47 16.07 -4.11
CA ALA A 68 3.44 16.91 -3.42
C ALA A 68 3.96 16.29 -2.11
N VAL A 69 3.48 15.12 -1.70
CA VAL A 69 3.91 14.54 -0.42
C VAL A 69 5.38 14.12 -0.49
N LYS A 70 6.10 14.42 0.58
CA LYS A 70 7.41 13.79 0.85
C LYS A 70 7.16 12.55 1.67
N LEU A 71 7.66 11.41 1.18
CA LEU A 71 7.62 10.15 1.92
C LEU A 71 8.70 10.16 2.99
N PRO A 72 8.36 9.95 4.27
CA PRO A 72 9.35 9.68 5.30
C PRO A 72 10.24 8.47 4.93
N GLU A 73 11.48 8.48 5.41
CA GLU A 73 12.31 7.27 5.36
C GLU A 73 11.57 6.08 6.00
N HIS A 74 11.74 4.89 5.42
CA HIS A 74 11.06 3.65 5.84
C HIS A 74 9.54 3.64 5.68
N SER A 75 8.97 4.54 4.86
CA SER A 75 7.56 4.47 4.47
C SER A 75 7.24 3.19 3.71
N ARG A 76 6.09 2.59 4.04
CA ARG A 76 5.52 1.49 3.25
C ARG A 76 4.61 2.07 2.19
N VAL A 77 4.74 1.60 0.95
CA VAL A 77 3.96 2.12 -0.17
C VAL A 77 3.32 1.01 -0.99
N ILE A 78 2.19 1.34 -1.62
CA ILE A 78 1.55 0.49 -2.63
C ILE A 78 1.94 1.03 -4.00
N ILE A 79 2.50 0.17 -4.83
CA ILE A 79 2.98 0.53 -6.17
C ILE A 79 2.09 -0.13 -7.21
N VAL A 80 1.59 0.68 -8.14
CA VAL A 80 0.90 0.22 -9.34
C VAL A 80 1.96 -0.10 -10.39
N THR A 81 1.84 -1.28 -11.00
CA THR A 81 2.79 -1.75 -12.00
C THR A 81 2.06 -2.13 -13.29
N THR A 82 2.79 -2.13 -14.41
CA THR A 82 2.30 -2.74 -15.64
C THR A 82 2.04 -4.23 -15.43
N GLU A 83 1.00 -4.75 -16.07
CA GLU A 83 0.80 -6.20 -16.14
C GLU A 83 2.00 -6.84 -16.85
N GLY A 84 2.53 -7.92 -16.27
CA GLY A 84 3.61 -8.68 -16.89
C GLY A 84 3.01 -9.70 -17.85
N THR A 85 3.08 -9.42 -19.15
CA THR A 85 2.81 -10.40 -20.22
C THR A 85 3.87 -11.48 -20.29
#